data_AF-A0A383AU90-F1
#
_entry.id   AF-A0A383AU90-F1
#
_cell.length_a   1.000
_cell.length_b   1.000
_cell.length_c   1.000
_cell.angle_alpha   90.00
_cell.angle_beta   90.00
_cell.angle_gamma   90.00
#
_symmetry.space_group_name_H-M   'P 1'
#
loop_
_entity.id
_entity.type
_entity.pdbx_description
1 polymer ?
#
loop_
_entity_poly.entity_id
_entity_poly.type
_entity_poly.pdbx_seq_one_letter_code
_entity_poly.pdbx_strand_id
1 'polypeptide(L)' 'MPGEVQDKSTTPKQLALPMLPMRDIVVFPHMTAPFFIGRTLSIASLEKALAGDRQIFVVAQEDPLVEE' A
#
# COMPACT_ATOMS: atom_id res chain seq x y z
N MET A 1 42.12 21.14 9.03
CA MET A 1 41.06 21.18 7.98
C MET A 1 41.77 21.07 6.64
N PRO A 2 41.33 20.24 5.67
CA PRO A 2 39.93 20.02 5.29
C PRO A 2 39.56 18.53 5.10
N GLY A 3 38.26 18.29 4.98
CA GLY A 3 37.70 16.98 4.66
C GLY A 3 36.24 16.90 5.11
N GLU A 4 35.43 17.88 4.72
CA GLU A 4 33.97 17.80 4.83
C GLU A 4 33.49 16.63 3.97
N VAL A 5 33.27 15.50 4.64
CA VAL A 5 32.55 14.36 4.09
C VAL A 5 31.15 14.82 3.74
N GLN A 6 30.93 14.94 2.43
CA GLN A 6 29.68 15.32 1.82
C GLN A 6 28.73 14.12 1.91
N ASP A 7 27.90 14.07 2.96
CA ASP A 7 26.78 13.15 3.07
C ASP A 7 25.71 13.56 2.04
N LYS A 8 25.69 12.86 0.90
CA LYS A 8 24.67 12.98 -0.12
C LYS A 8 24.02 11.61 -0.34
N SER A 9 22.96 11.34 0.42
CA SER A 9 21.88 10.47 -0.08
C SER A 9 20.61 10.65 0.75
N THR A 10 19.76 11.55 0.26
CA THR A 10 18.33 11.69 0.52
C THR A 10 17.66 10.36 0.88
N THR A 11 17.35 10.13 2.15
CA THR A 11 16.50 9.02 2.57
C THR A 11 15.09 9.29 2.04
N PRO A 12 14.54 8.47 1.13
CA PRO A 12 13.16 8.64 0.73
C PRO A 12 12.29 8.44 1.97
N LYS A 13 11.36 9.36 2.22
CA LYS A 13 10.41 9.26 3.34
C LYS A 13 9.58 7.99 3.12
N GLN A 14 9.94 6.91 3.80
CA GLN A 14 9.35 5.59 3.60
C GLN A 14 7.93 5.60 4.16
N LEU A 15 6.93 5.66 3.27
CA LEU A 15 5.52 5.57 3.64
C LEU A 15 5.17 4.10 3.84
N ALA A 16 4.94 3.69 5.08
CA ALA A 16 4.40 2.39 5.40
C ALA A 16 2.86 2.47 5.33
N LEU A 17 2.30 2.08 4.19
CA LEU A 17 0.86 2.00 4.00
C LEU A 17 0.38 0.55 4.04
N PRO A 18 -0.77 0.26 4.65
CA PRO A 18 -1.39 -1.05 4.56
C PRO A 18 -1.70 -1.39 3.11
N MET A 19 -1.24 -2.54 2.66
CA MET A 19 -1.49 -3.03 1.31
C MET A 19 -2.79 -3.85 1.25
N LEU A 20 -3.54 -3.67 0.17
CA LEU A 20 -4.75 -4.41 -0.13
C LEU A 20 -4.65 -5.01 -1.53
N PRO A 21 -4.45 -6.34 -1.65
CA PRO A 21 -4.50 -7.00 -2.94
C PRO A 21 -5.94 -7.04 -3.45
N MET A 22 -6.15 -6.52 -4.66
CA MET A 22 -7.40 -6.65 -5.41
C MET A 22 -7.22 -7.76 -6.44
N ARG A 23 -8.12 -8.74 -6.41
CA ARG A 23 -8.17 -9.82 -7.39
C ARG A 23 -9.03 -9.46 -8.60
N ASP A 24 -10.18 -8.84 -8.33
CA ASP A 24 -11.26 -8.77 -9.31
C ASP A 24 -11.35 -7.40 -10.00
N ILE A 25 -10.62 -6.38 -9.53
CA ILE A 25 -10.69 -5.01 -10.05
C ILE A 25 -9.33 -4.31 -10.08
N VAL A 26 -9.13 -3.46 -11.10
CA VAL A 26 -8.05 -2.47 -11.14
C VAL A 26 -8.69 -1.09 -11.00
N VAL A 27 -8.26 -0.34 -10.00
CA VAL A 27 -8.79 1.00 -9.70
C VAL A 27 -7.81 2.08 -10.16
N PHE A 28 -8.32 3.07 -10.88
CA PHE A 28 -7.56 4.26 -11.27
C PHE A 28 -7.90 5.46 -10.37
N PRO A 29 -7.01 6.46 -10.30
CA PRO A 29 -7.30 7.72 -9.62
C PRO A 29 -8.64 8.32 -10.09
N HIS A 30 -9.38 8.95 -9.18
CA HIS A 30 -10.72 9.52 -9.40
C HIS A 30 -11.87 8.52 -9.59
N MET A 31 -11.63 7.21 -9.47
CA MET A 31 -12.69 6.19 -9.47
C MET A 31 -13.17 5.87 -8.05
N THR A 32 -14.50 5.77 -7.89
CA THR A 32 -15.11 5.20 -6.69
C THR A 32 -15.68 3.84 -7.05
N ALA A 33 -15.02 2.76 -6.63
CA ALA A 33 -15.44 1.39 -6.91
C ALA A 33 -15.84 0.68 -5.59
N PRO A 34 -17.00 0.00 -5.53
CA PRO A 34 -17.30 -0.93 -4.45
C PRO A 34 -16.52 -2.23 -4.66
N PHE A 35 -15.88 -2.76 -3.62
CA PHE A 35 -15.14 -4.03 -3.66
C PHE A 35 -15.42 -4.85 -2.40
N PHE A 36 -15.22 -6.16 -2.51
CA PHE A 36 -15.41 -7.10 -1.42
C PHE A 36 -14.06 -7.59 -0.91
N ILE A 37 -13.86 -7.48 0.40
CA ILE A 37 -12.67 -8.01 1.08
C ILE A 37 -13.12 -9.24 1.86
N GLY A 38 -12.63 -10.42 1.47
CA GLY A 38 -12.98 -11.69 2.13
C GLY A 38 -11.89 -12.26 3.04
N ARG A 39 -10.63 -11.83 2.89
CA ARG A 39 -9.49 -12.39 3.62
C ARG A 39 -9.27 -11.67 4.95
N THR A 40 -9.11 -12.42 6.04
CA THR A 40 -8.91 -11.87 7.39
C THR A 40 -7.71 -10.92 7.48
N LEU A 41 -6.61 -11.24 6.79
CA LEU A 41 -5.41 -10.39 6.71
C LEU A 41 -5.69 -9.05 6.01
N SER A 42 -6.44 -9.08 4.90
CA SER A 42 -6.82 -7.88 4.16
C SER A 42 -7.78 -7.00 4.94
N ILE A 43 -8.69 -7.59 5.72
CA ILE A 43 -9.59 -6.86 6.64
C ILE A 43 -8.76 -6.16 7.72
N ALA A 44 -7.83 -6.86 8.37
CA ALA A 44 -6.97 -6.28 9.40
C ALA A 44 -6.10 -5.13 8.87
N SER A 45 -5.57 -5.25 7.64
CA SER A 45 -4.84 -4.18 6.96
C SER A 45 -5.74 -2.98 6.67
N LEU A 46 -6.99 -3.21 6.22
CA LEU A 46 -7.96 -2.14 6.02
C LEU A 46 -8.31 -1.43 7.33
N GLU A 47 -8.56 -2.16 8.41
CA GLU A 47 -8.85 -1.57 9.73
C GLU A 47 -7.72 -0.67 10.21
N LYS A 48 -6.47 -1.08 10.03
CA LYS A 48 -5.30 -0.24 10.31
C LYS A 48 -5.26 1.03 9.46
N ALA A 49 -5.64 0.93 8.18
CA ALA A 49 -5.72 2.08 7.28
C ALA A 49 -6.79 3.08 7.72
N LEU A 50 -7.97 2.56 8.08
CA LEU A 50 -9.12 3.34 8.51
C LEU A 50 -8.88 4.02 9.85
N ALA A 51 -8.06 3.42 10.73
CA ALA A 51 -7.63 4.00 11.99
C ALA A 51 -6.59 5.12 11.85
N GLY A 52 -5.86 5.17 10.72
CA GLY A 52 -4.86 6.19 10.41
C GLY A 52 -5.37 7.22 9.38
N ASP A 53 -4.50 7.54 8.42
CA ASP A 53 -4.74 8.55 7.38
C ASP A 53 -5.73 8.13 6.27
N ARG A 54 -6.44 6.99 6.42
CA ARG A 54 -7.33 6.40 5.40
C ARG A 54 -6.64 6.17 4.05
N GLN A 55 -5.32 6.08 4.05
CA GLN A 55 -4.53 5.76 2.88
C GLN A 55 -4.28 4.25 2.84
N ILE A 56 -4.65 3.62 1.73
CA ILE A 56 -4.36 2.22 1.43
C ILE A 56 -3.53 2.12 0.17
N PHE A 57 -2.67 1.12 0.11
CA PHE A 57 -1.93 0.80 -1.10
C PHE A 57 -2.62 -0.36 -1.81
N VAL A 58 -3.29 -0.07 -2.91
CA VAL A 58 -4.00 -1.08 -3.68
C VAL A 58 -3.07 -1.68 -4.72
N VAL A 59 -2.96 -3.01 -4.74
CA VAL A 59 -2.15 -3.74 -5.72
C VAL A 59 -3.04 -4.68 -6.51
N ALA A 60 -2.86 -4.70 -7.84
CA ALA A 60 -3.46 -5.70 -8.69
C ALA A 60 -2.65 -6.98 -8.56
N GLN A 61 -3.33 -8.09 -8.30
CA GLN A 61 -2.67 -9.40 -8.25
C GLN A 61 -2.59 -9.99 -9.65
N GLU A 62 -1.40 -10.44 -10.07
CA GLU A 62 -1.20 -11.07 -11.39
C GLU A 62 -1.93 -12.41 -11.48
N ASP A 63 -1.81 -13.24 -10.44
CA ASP A 63 -2.48 -14.53 -10.33
C ASP A 63 -3.62 -14.52 -9.31
N PRO A 64 -4.88 -14.70 -9.74
CA PRO A 64 -6.04 -14.70 -8.83
C PRO A 64 -6.09 -15.90 -7.87
N LEU A 65 -5.27 -16.94 -8.13
CA LEU A 65 -5.20 -18.19 -7.37
C LEU A 65 -4.16 -18.17 -6.25
N VAL A 66 -3.29 -17.15 -6.20
CA VAL A 66 -2.27 -17.06 -5.14
C VAL A 66 -2.92 -16.49 -3.87
N GLU A 67 -2.97 -17.30 -2.82
CA GLU A 67 -3.38 -16.90 -1.47
C GLU A 67 -2.14 -16.66 -0.61
N GLU A 68 -1.56 -15.46 -0.71
CA GLU A 68 -0.69 -14.89 0.33
C GLU A 68 -1.45 -13.82 1.12
#